data_AF-A0A9E3CHB5-F1
#
_entry.id   AF-A0A9E3CHB5-F1
#
_cell.length_a   1.000
_cell.length_b   1.000
_cell.length_c   1.000
_cell.angle_alpha   90.00
_cell.angle_beta   90.00
_cell.angle_gamma   90.00
#
_symmetry.space_group_name_H-M   'P 1'
#
loop_
_entity.id
_entity.type
_entity.pdbx_description
1 polymer ?
#
loop_
_entity_poly.entity_id
_entity_poly.type
_entity_poly.pdbx_seq_one_letter_code
_entity_poly.pdbx_strand_id
1 'polypeptide(L)' 'MKELFGCAISAGTLATAVRRCATGLVETELKIKKGLRRSPIIHADETGLRVKGKLAYVHVAS' A
#
# COMPACT_ATOMS: atom_id res chain seq x y z
N MET A 1 -15.15 7.96 -12.32
CA MET A 1 -16.05 6.84 -12.67
C MET A 1 -17.37 7.31 -13.22
N LYS A 2 -18.15 8.10 -12.47
CA LYS A 2 -19.42 8.64 -12.99
C LYS A 2 -19.23 9.54 -14.22
N GLU A 3 -18.26 10.46 -14.15
CA GLU A 3 -17.93 11.36 -15.27
C GLU A 3 -17.34 10.65 -16.50
N LEU A 4 -16.75 9.46 -16.32
CA LEU A 4 -16.06 8.74 -17.40
C LEU A 4 -16.91 7.59 -17.98
N PHE A 5 -17.73 6.95 -17.15
CA PHE A 5 -18.44 5.71 -17.48
C PHE A 5 -19.94 5.78 -17.19
N GLY A 6 -20.47 6.95 -16.82
CA GLY A 6 -21.90 7.15 -16.52
C GLY A 6 -22.40 6.47 -15.26
N CYS A 7 -21.54 5.75 -14.52
CA CYS A 7 -21.93 4.98 -13.34
C CYS A 7 -21.03 5.26 -12.13
N ALA A 8 -21.61 5.18 -10.93
CA ALA A 8 -20.87 5.25 -9.69
C ALA A 8 -20.38 3.85 -9.29
N ILE A 9 -19.11 3.75 -8.88
CA ILE A 9 -18.59 2.54 -8.23
C ILE A 9 -18.96 2.59 -6.75
N SER A 10 -19.44 1.48 -6.21
CA SER A 10 -19.68 1.37 -4.76
C SER A 10 -18.37 1.30 -3.98
N ALA A 11 -18.35 1.84 -2.75
CA ALA A 11 -17.20 1.73 -1.87
C ALA A 11 -16.78 0.27 -1.61
N GLY A 12 -17.75 -0.66 -1.56
CA GLY A 12 -17.51 -2.09 -1.39
C GLY A 12 -16.77 -2.73 -2.57
N THR A 13 -17.11 -2.32 -3.80
CA THR A 13 -16.41 -2.74 -5.01
C THR A 13 -14.97 -2.25 -5.00
N LEU A 14 -14.74 -0.98 -4.66
CA LEU A 14 -13.39 -0.42 -4.56
C LEU A 14 -12.56 -1.15 -3.49
N ALA A 15 -13.12 -1.36 -2.29
CA ALA A 15 -12.44 -2.08 -1.22
C ALA A 15 -12.09 -3.53 -1.62
N THR A 16 -12.95 -4.18 -2.41
CA THR A 16 -12.70 -5.53 -2.92
C THR A 16 -11.58 -5.54 -3.96
N ALA A 17 -11.55 -4.56 -4.85
CA ALA A 17 -10.46 -4.42 -5.82
C ALA A 17 -9.11 -4.19 -5.12
N VAL A 18 -9.07 -3.28 -4.13
CA VAL A 18 -7.85 -3.02 -3.33
C VAL A 18 -7.37 -4.29 -2.63
N ARG A 19 -8.28 -5.04 -1.98
CA ARG A 19 -7.93 -6.32 -1.33
C ARG A 19 -7.37 -7.33 -2.33
N ARG A 20 -8.01 -7.49 -3.48
CA ARG A 20 -7.55 -8.43 -4.52
C ARG A 20 -6.15 -8.09 -5.00
N CYS A 21 -5.87 -6.81 -5.28
CA CYS A 21 -4.54 -6.36 -5.67
C CYS A 21 -3.51 -6.59 -4.56
N ALA A 22 -3.84 -6.26 -3.31
CA ALA A 22 -2.97 -6.48 -2.17
C ALA A 22 -2.61 -7.97 -2.00
N THR A 23 -3.60 -8.88 -2.10
CA THR A 23 -3.36 -10.33 -2.07
C THR A 23 -2.45 -10.78 -3.21
N GLY A 24 -2.65 -10.25 -4.42
CA GLY A 24 -1.79 -10.56 -5.57
C GLY A 24 -0.34 -10.09 -5.42
N LEU A 25 -0.06 -9.13 -4.55
CA LEU A 25 1.27 -8.57 -4.34
C LEU A 25 2.06 -9.23 -3.19
N VAL A 26 1.46 -10.15 -2.43
CA VAL A 26 2.08 -10.75 -1.23
C VAL A 26 3.44 -11.37 -1.54
N GLU A 27 3.56 -12.13 -2.64
CA GLU A 27 4.84 -12.78 -2.96
C GLU A 27 5.93 -11.76 -3.31
N THR A 28 5.59 -10.73 -4.09
CA THR A 28 6.49 -9.63 -4.44
C THR A 28 6.95 -8.89 -3.18
N GLU A 29 6.01 -8.58 -2.29
CA GLU A 29 6.30 -7.93 -1.01
C GLU A 29 7.29 -8.76 -0.17
N LEU A 30 7.09 -10.08 -0.09
CA LEU A 30 7.99 -10.99 0.63
C LEU A 30 9.40 -11.01 0.01
N LYS A 31 9.51 -11.02 -1.33
CA LYS A 31 10.79 -10.96 -2.04
C LYS A 31 11.53 -9.66 -1.72
N ILE A 32 10.85 -8.52 -1.78
CA ILE A 32 11.41 -7.20 -1.44
C ILE A 32 11.89 -7.20 0.02
N LYS A 33 11.05 -7.64 0.97
CA LYS A 33 11.41 -7.72 2.40
C LYS A 33 12.64 -8.59 2.66
N LYS A 34 12.80 -9.69 1.92
CA LYS A 34 13.98 -10.57 2.01
C LYS A 34 15.23 -9.86 1.50
N GLY A 35 15.13 -9.08 0.43
CA GLY A 35 16.22 -8.25 -0.09
C GLY A 35 16.66 -7.20 0.92
N LEU A 36 15.70 -6.43 1.46
CA LEU A 36 15.96 -5.39 2.45
C LEU A 36 16.70 -5.94 3.69
N ARG A 37 16.26 -7.09 4.22
CA ARG A 37 16.91 -7.74 5.38
C ARG A 37 18.37 -8.15 5.16
N ARG A 38 18.79 -8.29 3.91
CA ARG A 38 20.17 -8.65 3.53
C ARG A 38 21.01 -7.44 3.18
N SER A 39 20.38 -6.27 3.01
CA SER A 39 21.11 -5.06 2.67
C SER A 39 21.87 -4.54 3.90
N PRO A 40 23.16 -4.20 3.77
CA PRO A 40 23.89 -3.58 4.87
C PRO A 40 23.38 -2.16 5.18
N ILE A 41 22.75 -1.49 4.20
CA ILE A 41 22.18 -0.14 4.32
C ILE A 41 20.85 -0.08 3.56
N ILE A 42 19.81 0.51 4.14
CA ILE A 42 18.42 0.45 3.63
C ILE A 42 17.88 1.82 3.16
N HIS A 43 18.52 2.94 3.51
CA HIS A 43 18.11 4.32 3.17
C HIS A 43 16.59 4.54 3.27
N ALA A 44 16.12 4.84 4.48
CA ALA A 44 14.70 5.04 4.74
C ALA A 44 14.36 6.53 4.93
N ASP A 45 13.28 6.98 4.29
CA ASP A 45 12.60 8.23 4.58
C ASP A 45 11.33 7.98 5.41
N GLU A 46 10.91 8.95 6.21
CA GLU A 46 9.75 8.85 7.11
C GLU A 46 8.64 9.81 6.71
N THR A 47 7.43 9.29 6.57
CA THR A 47 6.22 10.10 6.37
C THR A 47 5.17 9.77 7.42
N GLY A 48 4.61 10.81 8.05
CA GLY A 48 3.51 10.68 9.00
C GLY A 48 2.15 10.50 8.30
N LEU A 49 1.35 9.56 8.78
CA LEU A 49 -0.03 9.32 8.33
C LEU A 49 -0.96 9.24 9.54
N ARG A 50 -2.12 9.91 9.50
CA ARG A 50 -3.12 9.77 10.58
C ARG A 50 -4.12 8.67 10.26
N VAL A 51 -4.19 7.65 11.11
CA VAL A 51 -5.16 6.54 10.99
C VAL A 51 -6.05 6.53 12.23
N LYS A 52 -7.37 6.64 12.01
CA LYS A 52 -8.38 6.75 13.09
C LYS A 52 -8.00 7.83 14.12
N GLY A 53 -7.50 8.96 13.64
CA GLY A 53 -7.11 10.10 14.48
C GLY A 53 -5.76 9.96 15.19
N LYS A 54 -5.04 8.85 15.06
CA LYS A 54 -3.71 8.64 15.67
C LYS A 54 -2.62 8.78 14.62
N LEU A 55 -1.48 9.36 15.00
CA LEU A 55 -0.31 9.42 14.13
C LEU A 55 0.32 8.02 14.02
N ALA A 56 0.55 7.58 12.79
CA ALA A 56 1.36 6.44 12.42
C ALA A 56 2.53 6.94 11.54
N TYR A 57 3.66 6.27 11.62
CA TYR A 57 4.81 6.54 10.76
C TYR A 57 4.92 5.46 9.69
N VAL A 58 5.16 5.89 8.45
CA VAL A 58 5.39 5.02 7.31
C VAL A 58 6.83 5.25 6.87
N HIS A 59 7.62 4.17 6.79
CA HIS A 59 9.00 4.21 6.33
C HIS A 59 9.07 3.77 4.87
N VAL A 60 9.73 4.55 4.02
CA VAL A 60 9.94 4.27 2.59
C VAL A 60 11.42 3.98 2.36
N ALA A 61 11.75 2.76 1.92
CA ALA A 61 13.11 2.37 1.58
C ALA A 61 13.35 2.49 0.06
N SER A 62 14.46 3.08 -0.34
CA SER A 62 14.85 3.30 -1.75
C SER A 62 16.34 3.08 -2.01
#